data_AF-A0A3B8MWW9-F1
#
_entry.id   AF-A0A3B8MWW9-F1
#
_cell.length_a   1.000
_cell.length_b   1.000
_cell.length_c   1.000
_cell.angle_alpha   90.00
_cell.angle_beta   90.00
_cell.angle_gamma   90.00
#
_symmetry.space_group_name_H-M   'P 1'
#
loop_
_entity.id
_entity.type
_entity.pdbx_description
1 polymer ?
#
loop_
_entity_poly.entity_id
_entity_poly.type
_entity_poly.pdbx_seq_one_letter_code
_entity_poly.pdbx_strand_id
1 'polypeptide(L)' 'AKKEGILGGISTGASLWAAIEVAKKLGKGKKVLAIAPDSGERYLSTQLFRED' A
#
# COMPACT_ATOMS: atom_id res chain seq x y z
N ALA A 1 7.13 -1.14 -0.82
CA ALA A 1 8.24 -2.06 -1.17
C ALA A 1 9.36 -2.09 -0.13
N LYS A 2 10.05 -0.98 0.17
CA LYS A 2 11.28 -0.97 0.98
C LYS A 2 11.22 -1.73 2.34
N LYS A 3 10.08 -1.73 3.03
CA LYS A 3 9.92 -2.40 4.35
C LYS A 3 9.36 -3.82 4.27
N GLU A 4 8.32 -4.02 3.45
CA GLU A 4 7.51 -5.25 3.45
C GLU A 4 7.72 -6.13 2.20
N GLY A 5 8.55 -5.72 1.25
CA GLY A 5 8.73 -6.45 -0.02
C GLY A 5 7.53 -6.39 -0.99
N ILE A 6 6.42 -5.75 -0.61
CA ILE A 6 5.24 -5.61 -1.47
C ILE A 6 5.45 -4.45 -2.45
N LEU A 7 5.54 -4.77 -3.74
CA LEU A 7 5.62 -3.83 -4.85
C LEU A 7 4.22 -3.62 -5.46
N GLY A 8 3.45 -2.69 -4.91
CA GLY A 8 2.12 -2.34 -5.42
C GLY A 8 2.11 -1.01 -6.19
N GLY A 9 1.05 -0.79 -6.99
CA GLY A 9 0.79 0.49 -7.63
C GLY A 9 0.38 1.62 -6.67
N ILE A 10 0.07 2.79 -7.23
CA ILE A 10 -0.30 4.00 -6.47
C ILE A 10 -1.54 3.75 -5.60
N SER A 11 -2.57 3.12 -6.17
CA SER A 11 -3.82 2.81 -5.46
C SER A 11 -3.63 1.78 -4.34
N THR A 12 -2.72 0.81 -4.50
CA THR A 12 -2.31 -0.12 -3.42
C THR A 12 -1.77 0.63 -2.21
N GLY A 13 -0.92 1.64 -2.44
CA GLY A 13 -0.40 2.50 -1.36
C GLY A 13 -1.52 3.25 -0.62
N ALA A 14 -2.48 3.83 -1.35
CA ALA A 14 -3.62 4.51 -0.77
C ALA A 14 -4.52 3.55 0.05
N SER A 15 -4.81 2.37 -0.48
CA SER A 15 -5.58 1.32 0.21
C SER A 15 -4.90 0.90 1.51
N LEU A 16 -3.59 0.68 1.50
CA LEU A 16 -2.82 0.31 2.70
C LEU A 16 -2.79 1.42 3.73
N TRP A 17 -2.61 2.69 3.31
CA TRP A 17 -2.66 3.83 4.22
C TRP A 17 -4.01 3.89 4.96
N ALA A 18 -5.12 3.80 4.22
CA ALA A 18 -6.46 3.82 4.81
C ALA A 18 -6.68 2.62 5.75
N ALA A 19 -6.23 1.43 5.34
CA ALA A 19 -6.35 0.22 6.16
C ALA A 19 -5.57 0.31 7.48
N ILE A 20 -4.38 0.92 7.47
CA ILE A 20 -3.59 1.16 8.69
C ILE A 20 -4.33 2.12 9.61
N GLU A 21 -4.91 3.20 9.08
CA GLU A 21 -5.70 4.15 9.88
C GLU A 21 -6.95 3.49 10.48
N VAL A 22 -7.62 2.61 9.74
CA VAL A 22 -8.74 1.81 10.25
C VAL A 22 -8.27 0.83 11.33
N ALA A 23 -7.15 0.15 11.13
CA ALA A 23 -6.59 -0.79 12.12
C ALA A 23 -6.25 -0.09 13.45
N LYS A 24 -5.68 1.12 13.40
CA LYS A 24 -5.42 1.94 14.59
C LYS A 24 -6.72 2.27 15.35
N LYS A 25 -7.79 2.63 14.63
CA LYS A 25 -9.10 2.94 15.23
C LYS A 25 -9.79 1.72 15.84
N LEU A 26 -9.70 0.56 15.20
CA LEU A 26 -10.32 -0.68 15.68
C LEU A 26 -9.60 -1.30 16.88
N GLY A 27 -8.30 -1.08 17.00
CA GLY A 27 -7.50 -1.54 18.14
C GLY A 27 -7.15 -3.03 18.12
N LYS A 28 -6.55 -3.48 19.23
CA LYS A 28 -5.99 -4.83 19.36
C LYS A 28 -7.06 -5.91 19.24
N GLY A 29 -6.71 -7.05 18.64
CA GLY A 29 -7.59 -8.21 18.47
C GLY A 29 -8.56 -8.12 17.29
N LYS A 30 -8.60 -7.00 16.56
CA LYS A 30 -9.33 -6.86 15.30
C LYS A 30 -8.43 -7.12 14.09
N LYS A 31 -9.04 -7.50 12.97
CA LYS A 31 -8.34 -7.78 11.71
C LYS A 31 -8.88 -6.85 10.62
N VAL A 32 -7.97 -6.30 9.82
CA VAL A 32 -8.30 -5.46 8.66
C VAL A 32 -7.64 -6.08 7.43
N LEU A 33 -8.41 -6.16 6.34
CA LEU A 33 -7.93 -6.62 5.05
C LEU A 33 -7.98 -5.45 4.06
N ALA A 34 -6.93 -5.30 3.27
CA ALA A 34 -6.83 -4.30 2.20
C ALA A 34 -6.53 -5.01 0.87
N ILE A 35 -7.03 -4.46 -0.22
CA ILE A 35 -6.78 -4.97 -1.57
C ILE A 35 -5.63 -4.18 -2.20
N ALA A 36 -4.67 -4.92 -2.75
CA ALA A 36 -3.68 -4.40 -3.69
C ALA A 36 -4.20 -4.66 -5.11
N PRO A 37 -4.71 -3.65 -5.84
CA PRO A 37 -5.38 -3.88 -7.13
C PRO A 37 -4.43 -4.39 -8.22
N ASP A 38 -3.16 -3.95 -8.19
CA ASP A 38 -2.14 -4.33 -9.15
C ASP A 38 -0.71 -4.24 -8.59
N SER A 39 0.23 -4.77 -9.38
CA SER A 39 1.67 -4.69 -9.15
C SER A 39 2.23 -3.32 -9.51
N GLY A 40 3.21 -2.86 -8.75
CA GLY A 40 3.95 -1.63 -8.99
C GLY A 40 4.79 -1.63 -10.27
N GLU A 41 5.10 -2.80 -10.83
CA GLU A 41 5.89 -2.94 -12.07
C GLU A 41 5.30 -2.15 -13.25
N ARG A 42 3.98 -1.97 -13.27
CA ARG A 42 3.25 -1.25 -14.32
C ARG A 42 3.53 0.26 -14.30
N TYR A 43 4.10 0.75 -13.20
CA TYR A 43 4.26 2.18 -12.93
C TYR A 43 5.72 2.64 -12.91
N LEU A 44 6.68 1.79 -13.33
CA LEU A 44 8.12 2.10 -13.30
C LEU A 44 8.50 3.37 -14.07
N SER A 45 7.73 3.78 -15.08
CA SER A 45 7.96 5.02 -15.85
C SER A 45 7.29 6.26 -15.25
N THR A 46 6.54 6.11 -14.16
CA THR A 46 5.79 7.20 -13.50
C THR A 46 6.59 7.83 -12.36
N GLN A 47 6.08 8.94 -11.81
CA GLN A 47 6.67 9.61 -10.64
C GLN A 47 6.77 8.71 -9.40
N LEU A 48 5.99 7.63 -9.31
CA LEU A 48 6.04 6.71 -8.17
C LEU A 48 7.44 6.08 -7.97
N PHE A 49 8.21 5.93 -9.05
CA PHE A 49 9.52 5.28 -9.06
C PHE A 49 10.66 6.19 -9.51
N ARG A 50 10.40 7.50 -9.69
CA ARG A 50 11.49 8.44 -9.93
C ARG A 50 12.23 8.68 -8.62
N GLU A 51 13.55 8.55 -8.66
CA GLU A 51 14.43 9.06 -7.62
C GLU A 51 14.72 10.52 -7.95
N ASP A 52 14.64 11.40 -6.95
CA ASP A 52 15.08 12.80 -7.08
C ASP A 52 16.60 12.86 -7.32
#